data_AF-A0A2V7SQL1-F1
#
_entry.id   AF-A0A2V7SQL1-F1
#
_cell.length_a   1.000
_cell.length_b   1.000
_cell.length_c   1.000
_cell.angle_alpha   90.00
_cell.angle_beta   90.00
_cell.angle_gamma   90.00
#
_symmetry.space_group_name_H-M   'P 1'
#
loop_
_entity.id
_entity.type
_entity.pdbx_description
1 polymer ?
#
loop_
_entity_poly.entity_id
_entity_poly.type
_entity_poly.pdbx_seq_one_letter_code
_entity_poly.pdbx_strand_id
1 'polypeptide(L)'
;MAPTSDGRFVYVADYSHGLLRVRVSDGSVVRIADAPGSTSLGCDGIVLHRGAIVAVQNGVAPARVVRFTLDAAGDSIVAVRVLDQQPALAPEPTIGTMVGNDFVYVATSQWETHDEAGHQLPGAPLPFARLIAVPADGGPR
;
A
#
# COMPACT_ATOMS: atom_id res chain seq x y z
N MET A 1 -7.46 3.40 -1.96
CA MET A 1 -7.93 3.46 -3.37
C MET A 1 -7.07 4.44 -4.15
N ALA A 2 -6.90 4.23 -5.45
CA ALA A 2 -6.11 5.10 -6.32
C ALA A 2 -6.80 5.28 -7.70
N PRO A 3 -7.38 6.45 -7.99
CA PRO A 3 -8.00 6.71 -9.28
C PRO A 3 -6.95 6.87 -10.40
N THR A 4 -7.32 6.47 -11.61
CA THR A 4 -6.61 6.83 -12.84
C THR A 4 -6.85 8.31 -13.17
N SER A 5 -5.89 8.97 -13.82
CA SER A 5 -5.96 10.40 -14.14
C SER A 5 -7.08 10.75 -15.13
N ASP A 6 -7.49 9.80 -15.96
CA ASP A 6 -8.62 9.95 -16.90
C ASP A 6 -9.99 9.63 -16.26
N GLY A 7 -10.00 9.22 -14.99
CA GLY A 7 -11.21 8.90 -14.23
C GLY A 7 -11.96 7.66 -14.70
N ARG A 8 -11.40 6.86 -15.63
CA ARG A 8 -12.10 5.66 -16.16
C ARG A 8 -12.07 4.50 -15.17
N PHE A 9 -11.01 4.40 -14.40
CA PHE A 9 -10.80 3.32 -13.44
C PHE A 9 -10.35 3.82 -12.06
N VAL A 10 -10.68 3.04 -11.04
CA VAL A 10 -10.14 3.17 -9.68
C VAL A 10 -9.51 1.85 -9.29
N TYR A 11 -8.25 1.90 -8.86
CA TYR A 11 -7.62 0.77 -8.20
C TYR A 11 -8.03 0.72 -6.72
N VAL A 12 -8.36 -0.45 -6.23
CA VAL A 12 -8.79 -0.69 -4.86
C VAL A 12 -7.88 -1.75 -4.26
N ALA A 13 -7.35 -1.47 -3.07
CA ALA A 13 -6.71 -2.51 -2.26
C ALA A 13 -7.82 -3.20 -1.47
N ASP A 14 -7.97 -4.50 -1.70
CA ASP A 14 -8.78 -5.37 -0.89
C ASP A 14 -7.85 -6.32 -0.13
N TYR A 15 -8.01 -6.36 1.19
CA TYR A 15 -7.06 -7.06 2.05
C TYR A 15 -7.04 -8.57 1.76
N SER A 16 -8.17 -9.16 1.40
CA SER A 16 -8.35 -10.61 1.18
C SER A 16 -8.33 -11.01 -0.30
N HIS A 17 -8.62 -10.09 -1.21
CA HIS A 17 -8.69 -10.35 -2.66
C HIS A 17 -7.53 -9.73 -3.45
N GLY A 18 -6.72 -8.87 -2.81
CA GLY A 18 -5.55 -8.22 -3.42
C GLY A 18 -5.92 -6.93 -4.12
N LEU A 19 -5.18 -6.56 -5.16
CA LEU A 19 -5.49 -5.37 -5.94
C LEU A 19 -6.62 -5.63 -6.92
N LEU A 20 -7.60 -4.74 -6.94
CA LEU A 20 -8.75 -4.74 -7.84
C LEU A 20 -8.71 -3.48 -8.70
N ARG A 21 -9.24 -3.57 -9.91
CA ARG A 21 -9.54 -2.43 -10.78
C ARG A 21 -11.03 -2.37 -11.04
N VAL A 22 -11.62 -1.25 -10.66
CA VAL A 22 -13.04 -0.97 -10.83
C VAL A 22 -13.20 0.01 -11.98
N ARG A 23 -14.05 -0.31 -12.96
CA ARG A 23 -14.46 0.66 -13.99
C ARG A 23 -15.55 1.56 -13.43
N VAL A 24 -15.35 2.87 -13.55
CA VAL A 24 -16.23 3.86 -12.92
C VAL A 24 -17.61 3.91 -13.58
N SER A 25 -17.70 3.66 -14.89
CA SER A 25 -18.95 3.81 -15.64
C SER A 25 -20.02 2.77 -15.30
N ASP A 26 -19.62 1.54 -14.97
CA ASP A 26 -20.53 0.40 -14.78
C ASP A 26 -20.27 -0.39 -13.48
N GLY A 27 -19.25 -0.02 -12.71
CA GLY A 27 -18.87 -0.71 -11.47
C GLY A 27 -18.24 -2.08 -11.69
N SER A 28 -17.91 -2.46 -12.93
CA SER A 28 -17.28 -3.76 -13.22
C SER A 28 -15.92 -3.86 -12.54
N VAL A 29 -15.66 -5.01 -11.92
CA VAL A 29 -14.46 -5.27 -11.13
C VAL A 29 -13.63 -6.35 -11.80
N VAL A 30 -12.33 -6.10 -11.94
CA VAL A 30 -11.34 -7.09 -12.36
C VAL A 30 -10.28 -7.19 -11.28
N ARG A 31 -9.92 -8.42 -10.89
CA ARG A 31 -8.75 -8.66 -10.03
C ARG A 31 -7.47 -8.45 -10.85
N ILE A 32 -6.54 -7.68 -10.31
CA ILE A 32 -5.22 -7.52 -10.90
C ILE A 32 -4.43 -8.82 -10.76
N ALA A 33 -3.85 -9.31 -11.84
CA ALA A 33 -3.01 -10.49 -11.81
C ALA A 33 -1.68 -10.19 -11.09
N ASP A 34 -1.31 -11.04 -10.12
CA ASP A 34 -0.02 -10.93 -9.43
C ASP A 34 1.10 -11.47 -10.32
N ALA A 35 2.29 -10.85 -10.24
CA ALA A 35 3.48 -11.40 -10.89
C ALA A 35 3.85 -12.77 -10.25
N PRO A 36 4.44 -13.71 -11.00
CA PRO A 36 4.87 -15.00 -10.45
C PRO A 36 5.73 -14.86 -9.19
N GLY A 37 5.39 -15.62 -8.14
CA GLY A 37 6.11 -15.59 -6.85
C GLY A 37 5.86 -14.33 -6.00
N SER A 38 4.89 -13.49 -6.40
CA SER A 38 4.49 -12.30 -5.63
C SER A 38 3.03 -12.38 -5.19
N THR A 39 2.61 -11.45 -4.35
CA THR A 39 1.23 -11.31 -3.91
C THR A 39 0.90 -9.85 -3.65
N SER A 40 -0.30 -9.44 -4.04
CA SER A 40 -0.89 -8.16 -3.69
C SER A 40 -1.88 -8.24 -2.52
N LEU A 41 -2.08 -9.41 -1.91
CA LEU A 41 -2.91 -9.58 -0.71
C LEU A 41 -2.36 -8.77 0.47
N GLY A 42 -3.22 -8.36 1.40
CA GLY A 42 -2.79 -7.65 2.60
C GLY A 42 -2.26 -6.23 2.36
N CYS A 43 -2.64 -5.62 1.23
CA CYS A 43 -2.40 -4.19 1.02
C CYS A 43 -3.45 -3.36 1.75
N ASP A 44 -2.99 -2.26 2.36
CA ASP A 44 -3.82 -1.30 3.10
C ASP A 44 -3.93 0.00 2.29
N GLY A 45 -3.00 0.94 2.47
CA GLY A 45 -2.94 2.17 1.68
C GLY A 45 -2.28 1.97 0.32
N ILE A 46 -2.86 2.56 -0.74
CA ILE A 46 -2.31 2.53 -2.11
C ILE A 46 -2.39 3.88 -2.81
N VAL A 47 -1.41 4.15 -3.69
CA VAL A 47 -1.40 5.29 -4.62
C VAL A 47 -0.91 4.85 -6.00
N LEU A 48 -1.51 5.40 -7.05
CA LEU A 48 -1.05 5.22 -8.43
C LEU A 48 0.01 6.28 -8.74
N HIS A 49 1.19 5.83 -9.16
CA HIS A 49 2.32 6.69 -9.49
C HIS A 49 3.09 6.12 -10.68
N ARG A 50 3.15 6.87 -11.79
CA ARG A 50 3.96 6.56 -12.99
C ARG A 50 3.83 5.09 -13.48
N GLY A 51 2.59 4.65 -13.70
CA GLY A 51 2.31 3.30 -14.19
C GLY A 51 2.52 2.18 -13.16
N ALA A 52 2.68 2.52 -11.89
CA ALA A 52 2.80 1.57 -10.80
C ALA A 52 1.84 1.91 -9.67
N ILE A 53 1.48 0.89 -8.88
CA ILE A 53 0.82 1.06 -7.59
C ILE A 53 1.89 1.00 -6.50
N VAL A 54 2.05 2.08 -5.77
CA VAL A 54 2.83 2.07 -4.52
C VAL A 54 1.86 1.75 -3.39
N ALA A 55 2.18 0.73 -2.62
CA ALA A 55 1.33 0.17 -1.58
C ALA A 55 2.10 0.05 -0.27
N VAL A 56 1.40 0.29 0.84
CA VAL A 56 1.76 -0.28 2.12
C VAL A 56 1.09 -1.65 2.19
N GLN A 57 1.91 -2.68 2.42
CA GLN A 57 1.47 -4.07 2.55
C GLN A 57 1.79 -4.54 3.96
N ASN A 58 0.84 -4.37 4.86
CA ASN A 58 0.94 -4.71 6.29
C ASN A 58 0.29 -6.07 6.63
N GLY A 59 -0.42 -6.71 5.69
CA GLY A 59 -0.90 -8.09 5.86
C GLY A 59 0.11 -9.18 5.53
N VAL A 60 1.39 -8.83 5.40
CA VAL A 60 2.51 -9.77 5.22
C VAL A 60 3.55 -9.55 6.31
N ALA A 61 4.35 -10.59 6.60
CA ALA A 61 5.41 -10.52 7.60
C ALA A 61 6.80 -10.67 6.95
N PRO A 62 7.71 -9.70 7.10
CA PRO A 62 7.51 -8.38 7.71
C PRO A 62 6.72 -7.42 6.79
N ALA A 63 5.96 -6.51 7.40
CA ALA A 63 5.26 -5.43 6.71
C ALA A 63 6.23 -4.59 5.87
N ARG A 64 5.76 -4.09 4.73
CA ARG A 64 6.63 -3.42 3.75
C ARG A 64 5.90 -2.34 2.95
N VAL A 65 6.65 -1.37 2.45
CA VAL A 65 6.24 -0.51 1.34
C VAL A 65 6.73 -1.15 0.05
N VAL A 66 5.84 -1.30 -0.92
CA VAL A 66 6.10 -2.03 -2.17
C VAL A 66 5.59 -1.24 -3.37
N ARG A 67 6.32 -1.31 -4.48
CA ARG A 67 5.92 -0.80 -5.78
C ARG A 67 5.58 -1.97 -6.69
N PHE A 68 4.34 -2.01 -7.15
CA PHE A 68 3.83 -2.93 -8.16
C PHE A 68 3.77 -2.22 -9.51
N THR A 69 4.71 -2.50 -10.40
CA THR A 69 4.66 -1.98 -11.77
C THR A 69 3.57 -2.72 -12.53
N LEU A 70 2.65 -1.97 -13.14
CA LEU A 70 1.58 -2.54 -13.94
C LEU A 70 2.01 -2.69 -15.40
N ASP A 71 1.35 -3.60 -16.11
CA ASP A 71 1.41 -3.69 -17.56
C ASP A 71 0.70 -2.50 -18.23
N ALA A 72 0.78 -2.42 -19.56
CA ALA A 72 0.17 -1.33 -20.31
C ALA A 72 -1.37 -1.37 -20.28
N ALA A 73 -1.98 -2.56 -20.16
CA ALA A 73 -3.42 -2.66 -19.99
C ALA A 73 -3.84 -2.21 -18.59
N GLY A 74 -2.95 -2.30 -17.61
CA GLY A 74 -3.16 -1.89 -16.22
C GLY A 74 -3.97 -2.91 -15.42
N ASP A 75 -3.98 -4.18 -15.83
CA ASP A 75 -4.65 -5.30 -15.14
C ASP A 75 -3.72 -6.41 -14.68
N SER A 76 -2.42 -6.27 -14.90
CA SER A 76 -1.42 -7.24 -14.44
C SER A 76 -0.21 -6.54 -13.81
N ILE A 77 0.32 -7.11 -12.73
CA ILE A 77 1.59 -6.70 -12.14
C ILE A 77 2.71 -7.40 -12.92
N VAL A 78 3.64 -6.63 -13.45
CA VAL A 78 4.78 -7.14 -14.25
C VAL A 78 6.10 -7.09 -13.49
N ALA A 79 6.20 -6.26 -12.45
CA ALA A 79 7.36 -6.22 -11.57
C ALA A 79 6.98 -5.78 -10.16
N VAL A 80 7.71 -6.29 -9.17
CA VAL A 80 7.53 -5.95 -7.75
C VAL A 80 8.86 -5.48 -7.18
N ARG A 81 8.86 -4.34 -6.51
CA ARG A 81 10.03 -3.81 -5.80
C ARG A 81 9.66 -3.39 -4.39
N VAL A 82 10.36 -3.92 -3.40
CA VAL A 82 10.26 -3.43 -2.02
C VAL A 82 10.99 -2.10 -1.91
N LEU A 83 10.29 -1.06 -1.44
CA LEU A 83 10.83 0.29 -1.23
C LEU A 83 11.28 0.51 0.22
N ASP A 84 10.57 -0.09 1.17
CA ASP A 84 10.92 -0.08 2.59
C ASP A 84 10.46 -1.37 3.26
N GLN A 85 11.26 -1.89 4.19
CA GLN A 85 10.91 -3.04 5.02
C GLN A 85 11.71 -2.98 6.34
N GLN A 86 11.45 -1.94 7.14
CA GLN A 86 12.19 -1.68 8.38
C GLN A 86 11.29 -1.86 9.62
N PRO A 87 11.00 -3.09 10.07
CA PRO A 87 10.03 -3.33 11.15
C PRO A 87 10.36 -2.65 12.49
N ALA A 88 11.63 -2.35 12.77
CA ALA A 88 12.02 -1.59 13.96
C ALA A 88 11.62 -0.09 13.88
N LEU A 89 11.58 0.48 12.68
CA LEU A 89 11.24 1.89 12.42
C LEU A 89 9.77 2.06 12.00
N ALA A 90 9.21 1.06 11.34
CA ALA A 90 7.84 1.01 10.87
C ALA A 90 7.17 -0.30 11.36
N PRO A 91 6.89 -0.42 12.66
CA PRO A 91 6.29 -1.63 13.22
C PRO A 91 4.85 -1.83 12.77
N GLU A 92 4.09 -0.75 12.54
CA GLU A 92 2.69 -0.80 12.12
C GLU A 92 2.42 0.26 11.05
N PRO A 93 2.89 0.03 9.81
CA PRO A 93 2.65 0.94 8.71
C PRO A 93 1.24 0.77 8.16
N THR A 94 0.58 1.86 7.75
CA THR A 94 -0.81 1.81 7.23
C THR A 94 -0.98 2.53 5.89
N ILE A 95 -1.21 3.84 5.89
CA ILE A 95 -1.55 4.59 4.68
C ILE A 95 -0.45 5.61 4.38
N GLY A 96 -0.26 5.91 3.10
CA GLY A 96 0.66 6.94 2.65
C GLY A 96 0.20 7.64 1.38
N THR A 97 0.93 8.68 1.00
CA THR A 97 0.71 9.45 -0.22
C THR A 97 2.02 9.86 -0.86
N MET A 98 1.94 10.33 -2.11
CA MET A 98 3.08 10.89 -2.81
C MET A 98 3.30 12.36 -2.41
N VAL A 99 4.53 12.71 -2.09
CA VAL A 99 5.01 14.10 -1.92
C VAL A 99 6.19 14.28 -2.87
N GLY A 100 5.96 14.95 -4.01
CA GLY A 100 6.94 15.00 -5.09
C GLY A 100 7.23 13.61 -5.65
N ASN A 101 8.48 13.14 -5.51
CA ASN A 101 8.91 11.79 -5.95
C ASN A 101 8.99 10.80 -4.78
N ASP A 102 8.68 11.21 -3.55
CA ASP A 102 8.76 10.36 -2.38
C ASP A 102 7.37 9.85 -1.99
N PHE A 103 7.30 8.61 -1.54
CA PHE A 103 6.14 8.06 -0.86
C PHE A 103 6.30 8.28 0.63
N VAL A 104 5.39 9.06 1.23
CA VAL A 104 5.36 9.37 2.66
C VAL A 104 4.22 8.59 3.30
N TYR A 105 4.52 7.78 4.30
CA TYR A 105 3.53 6.90 4.95
C TYR A 105 3.60 6.98 6.47
N VAL A 106 2.46 6.67 7.10
CA VAL A 106 2.36 6.45 8.55
C VAL A 106 3.06 5.14 8.85
N ALA A 107 4.16 5.19 9.60
CA ALA A 107 5.00 4.06 9.97
C ALA A 107 4.63 3.46 11.35
N THR A 108 3.95 4.24 12.19
CA THR A 108 3.45 3.84 13.50
C THR A 108 2.01 4.30 13.66
N SER A 109 1.06 3.45 13.26
CA SER A 109 -0.38 3.73 13.37
C SER A 109 -0.94 3.55 14.78
N GLN A 110 -0.27 2.77 15.63
CA GLN A 110 -0.67 2.43 17.00
C GLN A 110 -1.93 1.54 17.05
N TRP A 111 -2.35 0.94 15.93
CA TRP A 111 -3.54 0.09 15.88
C TRP A 111 -3.40 -1.18 16.71
N GLU A 112 -2.18 -1.70 16.85
CA GLU A 112 -1.82 -2.80 17.74
C GLU A 112 -2.01 -2.49 19.23
N THR A 113 -2.17 -1.20 19.58
CA THR A 113 -2.33 -0.73 20.97
C THR A 113 -3.78 -0.46 21.33
N HIS A 114 -4.73 -0.69 20.41
CA HIS A 114 -6.16 -0.45 20.61
C HIS A 114 -6.97 -1.73 20.35
N ASP A 115 -8.13 -1.85 21.01
CA ASP A 115 -9.12 -2.88 20.71
C ASP A 115 -9.99 -2.49 19.50
N GLU A 116 -10.88 -3.39 19.07
CA GLU A 116 -11.79 -3.15 17.92
C GLU A 116 -12.78 -2.00 18.17
N ALA A 117 -13.04 -1.65 19.44
CA ALA A 117 -13.86 -0.50 19.80
C ALA A 117 -13.06 0.82 19.84
N GLY A 118 -11.75 0.75 19.59
CA GLY A 118 -10.82 1.88 19.61
C GLY A 118 -10.37 2.30 21.01
N HIS A 119 -10.60 1.48 22.05
CA HIS A 119 -10.02 1.74 23.36
C HIS A 119 -8.58 1.30 23.41
N GLN A 120 -7.72 2.10 24.03
CA GLN A 120 -6.35 1.69 24.28
C GLN A 120 -6.31 0.47 25.19
N LEU A 121 -5.54 -0.54 24.80
CA LEU A 121 -5.30 -1.74 25.60
C LEU A 121 -4.58 -1.36 26.90
N PRO A 122 -5.00 -1.91 28.07
CA PRO A 122 -4.38 -1.59 29.35
C PRO A 122 -2.87 -1.84 29.37
N GLY A 123 -2.09 -0.80 29.68
CA GLY A 123 -0.63 -0.88 29.78
C GLY A 123 0.11 -0.95 28.44
N ALA A 124 -0.58 -0.85 27.30
CA ALA A 124 0.07 -0.81 26.00
C ALA A 124 0.88 0.50 25.84
N PRO A 125 2.17 0.42 25.45
CA PRO A 125 2.97 1.61 25.20
C PRO A 125 2.43 2.34 23.96
N LEU A 126 2.37 3.68 24.01
CA LEU A 126 2.01 4.52 22.87
C LEU A 126 3.27 5.14 22.26
N PRO A 127 3.87 4.53 21.22
CA PRO A 127 4.98 5.14 20.52
C PRO A 127 4.51 6.40 19.79
N PHE A 128 5.42 7.36 19.60
CA PHE A 128 5.10 8.53 18.77
C PHE A 128 4.69 8.13 17.36
N ALA A 129 3.72 8.86 16.80
CA ALA A 129 3.39 8.76 15.39
C ALA A 129 4.60 9.19 14.55
N ARG A 130 5.00 8.36 13.60
CA ARG A 130 6.13 8.58 12.70
C ARG A 130 5.65 8.56 11.27
N LEU A 131 6.09 9.55 10.51
CA LEU A 131 6.03 9.54 9.06
C LEU A 131 7.42 9.19 8.53
N ILE A 132 7.49 8.30 7.56
CA ILE A 132 8.73 7.98 6.84
C ILE A 132 8.51 8.31 5.37
N ALA A 133 9.50 8.96 4.77
CA ALA A 133 9.55 9.23 3.33
C ALA A 133 10.54 8.28 2.66
N VAL A 134 10.14 7.64 1.56
CA VAL A 134 11.02 6.80 0.75
C VAL A 134 10.91 7.13 -0.74
N PRO A 135 12.01 7.10 -1.51
CA PRO A 135 11.97 7.35 -2.94
C PRO A 135 11.06 6.34 -3.63
N ALA A 136 9.98 6.80 -4.27
CA ALA A 136 8.99 5.89 -4.85
C ALA A 136 9.56 5.12 -6.05
N ASP A 137 10.45 5.73 -6.82
CA ASP A 137 11.08 5.13 -8.00
C ASP A 137 12.29 4.23 -7.66
N GLY A 138 12.63 4.09 -6.37
CA GLY A 138 13.64 3.15 -5.90
C GLY A 138 15.09 3.53 -6.23
N GLY A 139 15.45 4.80 -6.06
CA GLY A 139 16.84 5.26 -6.04
C GLY A 139 17.54 4.95 -4.70
N PRO A 140 18.89 4.91 -4.65
CA PRO A 140 19.62 4.73 -3.41
C PRO A 140 19.38 5.90 -2.44
N ARG A 141 19.36 5.60 -1.13
CA ARG A 141 19.45 6.61 -0.05
C ARG A 141 20.87 7.12 0.06
#